data_AF-A0A3T0W6G5-F1
#
_entry.id   AF-A0A3T0W6G5-F1
#
_cell.length_a   1.000
_cell.length_b   1.000
_cell.length_c   1.000
_cell.angle_alpha   90.00
_cell.angle_beta   90.00
_cell.angle_gamma   90.00
#
_symmetry.space_group_name_H-M   'P 1'
#
loop_
_entity.id
_entity.type
_entity.pdbx_description
1 polymer ?
#
loop_
_entity_poly.entity_id
_entity_poly.type
_entity_poly.pdbx_seq_one_letter_code
_entity_poly.pdbx_strand_id
1 'polypeptide(L)'
;MLLLTLTFFALILLLAIMIGACIQGTELHGPEQKVQRFFMRFRAEEDTKQELYESAYRIVMDLGEALDEEDIIAQCDAVRSAHDRARAFRARATEHSVSTPSSASRFDLKVVK
;
A
#
# COMPACT_ATOMS: atom_id res chain seq x y z
N MET A 1 18.20 -0.33 31.56
CA MET A 1 16.98 -0.26 30.72
C MET A 1 17.28 -0.62 29.28
N LEU A 2 18.15 0.10 28.57
CA LEU A 2 18.56 -0.27 27.18
C LEU A 2 19.13 -1.68 27.03
N LEU A 3 20.02 -2.11 27.94
CA LEU A 3 20.56 -3.47 27.93
C LEU A 3 19.47 -4.54 28.14
N LEU A 4 18.44 -4.23 28.94
CA LEU A 4 17.35 -5.14 29.27
C LEU A 4 16.33 -5.23 28.12
N THR A 5 16.09 -4.13 27.42
CA THR A 5 15.27 -4.13 26.19
C THR A 5 15.98 -4.86 25.06
N LEU A 6 17.30 -4.73 24.94
CA LEU A 6 18.10 -5.38 23.90
C LEU A 6 18.18 -6.90 24.14
N THR A 7 18.34 -7.33 25.40
CA THR A 7 18.30 -8.76 25.76
C THR A 7 16.91 -9.35 25.55
N PHE A 8 15.84 -8.59 25.83
CA PHE A 8 14.46 -9.00 25.56
C PHE A 8 14.20 -9.18 24.05
N PHE A 9 14.67 -8.24 23.22
CA PHE A 9 14.60 -8.38 21.76
C PHE A 9 15.42 -9.57 21.24
N ALA A 10 16.62 -9.79 21.77
CA ALA A 10 17.46 -10.93 21.41
C ALA A 10 16.80 -12.27 21.78
N LEU A 11 16.12 -12.34 22.94
CA LEU A 11 15.34 -13.51 23.35
C LEU A 11 14.16 -13.78 22.40
N ILE A 12 13.43 -12.74 21.99
CA ILE A 12 12.34 -12.87 21.02
C ILE A 12 12.87 -13.34 19.66
N LEU A 13 14.01 -12.80 19.21
CA LEU A 13 14.64 -13.19 17.95
C LEU A 13 15.07 -14.67 17.97
N LEU A 14 15.71 -15.10 19.06
CA LEU A 14 16.09 -16.50 19.27
C LEU A 14 14.87 -17.42 19.30
N LEU A 15 13.79 -16.99 19.97
CA LEU A 15 12.54 -17.75 20.01
C LEU A 15 11.93 -17.89 18.61
N ALA A 16 11.95 -16.83 17.80
CA ALA A 16 11.45 -16.85 16.43
C ALA A 16 12.27 -17.76 15.52
N ILE A 17 13.60 -17.78 15.67
CA ILE A 17 14.49 -18.69 14.93
C ILE A 17 14.26 -20.14 15.36
N MET A 18 14.11 -20.40 16.66
CA MET A 18 13.79 -21.74 17.18
C MET A 18 12.43 -22.24 16.67
N ILE A 19 11.41 -21.38 16.65
CA ILE A 19 10.11 -21.68 16.05
C ILE A 19 10.29 -21.97 14.56
N GLY A 20 11.04 -21.15 13.82
CA GLY A 20 11.35 -21.36 12.40
C GLY A 20 12.09 -22.67 12.12
N ALA A 21 13.00 -23.08 13.01
CA ALA A 21 13.71 -24.36 12.92
C ALA A 21 12.80 -25.54 13.27
N CYS A 22 11.90 -25.40 14.24
CA CYS A 22 10.86 -26.39 14.55
C CYS A 22 9.85 -26.55 13.40
N ILE A 23 9.54 -25.45 12.71
CA ILE A 23 8.70 -25.39 11.52
C ILE A 23 9.36 -26.14 10.35
N GLN A 24 10.67 -25.97 10.13
CA GLN A 24 11.39 -26.71 9.09
C GLN A 24 11.51 -28.22 9.38
N GLY A 25 11.33 -28.65 10.64
CA GLY A 25 11.52 -30.03 11.08
C GLY A 25 10.26 -30.88 11.25
N THR A 26 9.05 -30.36 10.98
CA THR A 26 7.81 -31.14 11.13
C THR A 26 6.94 -31.01 9.87
N GLU A 27 6.56 -32.16 9.30
CA GLU A 27 5.72 -32.20 8.09
C GLU A 27 4.42 -31.43 8.31
N LEU A 28 4.21 -30.47 7.40
CA LEU A 28 3.14 -29.48 7.36
C LEU A 28 1.75 -30.09 7.54
N HIS A 29 0.96 -29.56 8.47
CA HIS A 29 -0.49 -29.76 8.45
C HIS A 29 -1.26 -28.58 9.05
N GLY A 30 -1.78 -27.69 8.19
CA GLY A 30 -2.95 -26.85 8.48
C GLY A 30 -2.71 -25.37 8.84
N PRO A 31 -2.24 -25.03 10.06
CA PRO A 31 -2.28 -23.65 10.55
C PRO A 31 -1.17 -22.78 9.94
N GLU A 32 -0.06 -23.39 9.52
CA GLU A 32 1.08 -22.69 8.93
C GLU A 32 0.75 -22.08 7.56
N GLN A 33 -0.06 -22.77 6.76
CA GLN A 33 -0.55 -22.26 5.48
C GLN A 33 -1.48 -21.05 5.65
N LYS A 34 -2.11 -20.90 6.82
CA LYS A 34 -2.97 -19.75 7.17
C LYS A 34 -2.12 -18.55 7.57
N VAL A 35 -1.06 -18.76 8.35
CA VAL A 35 -0.09 -17.71 8.71
C VAL A 35 0.70 -17.26 7.49
N GLN A 36 1.15 -18.19 6.64
CA GLN A 36 1.84 -17.88 5.39
C GLN A 36 0.95 -17.10 4.42
N ARG A 37 -0.33 -17.48 4.26
CA ARG A 37 -1.29 -16.71 3.44
C ARG A 37 -1.57 -15.33 4.03
N PHE A 38 -1.62 -15.20 5.35
CA PHE A 38 -1.79 -13.91 6.02
C PHE A 38 -0.58 -13.02 5.73
N PHE A 39 0.64 -13.48 5.97
CA PHE A 39 1.87 -12.73 5.67
C PHE A 39 2.04 -12.39 4.19
N MET A 40 1.76 -13.33 3.28
CA MET A 40 1.78 -13.08 1.82
C MET A 40 0.76 -12.00 1.43
N ARG A 41 -0.39 -11.93 2.11
CA ARG A 41 -1.40 -10.90 1.86
C ARG A 41 -0.96 -9.51 2.33
N PHE A 42 -0.30 -9.39 3.49
CA PHE A 42 0.27 -8.10 3.93
C PHE A 42 1.39 -7.63 3.02
N ARG A 43 2.29 -8.55 2.62
CA ARG A 43 3.37 -8.24 1.70
C ARG A 43 2.84 -7.81 0.32
N ALA A 44 1.86 -8.53 -0.22
CA ALA A 44 1.22 -8.14 -1.47
C ALA A 44 0.46 -6.81 -1.36
N GLU A 45 -0.12 -6.49 -0.21
CA GLU A 45 -0.80 -5.20 0.01
C GLU A 45 0.19 -4.04 0.12
N GLU A 46 1.37 -4.26 0.70
CA GLU A 46 2.45 -3.26 0.70
C GLU A 46 3.08 -3.08 -0.68
N ASP A 47 3.39 -4.18 -1.38
CA ASP A 47 3.95 -4.14 -2.73
C ASP A 47 2.99 -3.45 -3.72
N THR A 48 1.68 -3.75 -3.64
CA THR A 48 0.67 -3.07 -4.49
C THR A 48 0.50 -1.59 -4.15
N LYS A 49 0.61 -1.19 -2.88
CA LYS A 49 0.63 0.24 -2.51
C LYS A 49 1.86 0.93 -3.06
N GLN A 50 3.03 0.31 -2.95
CA GLN A 50 4.29 0.82 -3.48
C GLN A 50 4.19 1.04 -5.00
N GLU A 51 3.67 0.05 -5.74
CA GLU A 51 3.46 0.15 -7.19
C GLU A 51 2.48 1.27 -7.58
N LEU A 52 1.39 1.44 -6.82
CA LEU A 52 0.43 2.53 -7.04
C LEU A 52 1.07 3.90 -6.80
N TYR A 53 1.90 4.03 -5.77
CA TYR A 53 2.64 5.27 -5.49
C TYR A 53 3.68 5.58 -6.57
N GLU A 54 4.44 4.58 -7.01
CA GLU A 54 5.41 4.75 -8.09
C GLU A 54 4.73 5.16 -9.40
N SER A 55 3.59 4.53 -9.71
CA SER A 55 2.80 4.87 -10.89
C SER A 55 2.24 6.29 -10.84
N ALA A 56 1.72 6.72 -9.67
CA ALA A 56 1.26 8.09 -9.47
C ALA A 56 2.41 9.11 -9.61
N TYR A 57 3.57 8.81 -9.03
CA TYR A 57 4.75 9.66 -9.10
C TYR A 57 5.20 9.88 -10.54
N ARG A 58 5.26 8.81 -11.36
CA ARG A 58 5.64 8.92 -12.77
C ARG A 58 4.67 9.79 -13.56
N ILE A 59 3.36 9.65 -13.34
CA ILE A 59 2.35 10.47 -14.02
C ILE A 59 2.56 11.96 -13.71
N VAL A 60 2.89 12.31 -12.45
CA VAL A 60 3.16 13.70 -12.05
C VAL A 60 4.45 14.22 -12.67
N MET A 61 5.51 13.40 -12.71
CA MET A 61 6.77 13.76 -13.37
C MET A 61 6.57 14.01 -14.87
N ASP A 62 5.86 13.11 -15.56
CA ASP A 62 5.59 13.24 -16.99
C ASP A 62 4.73 14.47 -17.29
N LEU A 63 3.83 14.87 -16.37
CA LEU A 63 3.10 16.12 -16.48
C LEU A 63 4.01 17.34 -16.28
N GLY A 64 4.97 17.27 -15.36
CA GLY A 64 5.98 18.31 -15.18
C GLY A 64 6.80 18.52 -16.44
N GLU A 65 7.29 17.45 -17.05
CA GLU A 65 8.02 17.48 -18.32
C GLU A 65 7.15 18.05 -19.45
N ALA A 66 5.88 17.64 -19.53
CA ALA A 66 4.95 18.20 -20.51
C ALA A 66 4.73 19.71 -20.35
N LEU A 67 4.75 20.23 -19.12
CA LEU A 67 4.60 21.66 -18.83
C LEU A 67 5.86 22.47 -19.14
N ASP A 68 7.03 21.84 -19.15
CA ASP A 68 8.30 22.48 -19.53
C ASP A 68 8.51 22.55 -21.06
N GLU A 69 7.62 21.94 -21.85
CA GLU A 69 7.69 21.94 -23.32
C GLU A 69 7.51 23.37 -23.90
N GLU A 70 8.42 23.75 -24.80
CA GLU A 70 8.46 25.10 -25.36
C GLU A 70 7.44 25.30 -26.50
N ASP A 71 7.13 24.23 -27.24
CA ASP A 71 6.10 24.25 -28.27
C ASP A 71 4.71 24.08 -27.64
N ILE A 72 3.89 25.12 -27.73
CA ILE A 72 2.53 25.18 -27.16
C ILE A 72 1.63 24.05 -27.68
N ILE A 73 1.78 23.65 -28.94
CA ILE A 73 0.96 22.58 -29.54
C ILE A 73 1.39 21.24 -28.93
N ALA A 74 2.70 20.98 -28.88
CA ALA A 74 3.26 19.77 -28.28
C ALA A 74 2.97 19.68 -26.78
N GLN A 75 3.09 20.80 -26.06
CA GLN A 75 2.73 20.95 -24.65
C GLN A 75 1.26 20.56 -24.42
N CYS A 76 0.34 21.10 -25.23
CA CYS A 76 -1.08 20.81 -25.09
C CYS A 76 -1.39 19.32 -25.29
N ASP A 77 -0.77 18.69 -26.30
CA ASP A 77 -0.93 17.26 -26.56
C ASP A 77 -0.31 16.39 -25.45
N ALA A 78 0.87 16.77 -24.96
CA ALA A 78 1.57 16.08 -23.88
C ALA A 78 0.80 16.17 -22.54
N VAL A 79 0.29 17.35 -22.19
CA VAL A 79 -0.54 17.56 -20.99
C VAL A 79 -1.84 16.75 -21.09
N ARG A 80 -2.46 16.71 -22.27
CA ARG A 80 -3.67 15.90 -22.49
C ARG A 80 -3.39 14.41 -22.31
N SER A 81 -2.27 13.92 -22.82
CA SER A 81 -1.81 12.54 -22.63
C SER A 81 -1.57 12.21 -21.15
N ALA A 82 -0.88 13.09 -20.42
CA ALA A 82 -0.66 12.93 -18.98
C ALA A 82 -1.98 12.93 -18.18
N HIS A 83 -2.92 13.81 -18.53
CA HIS A 83 -4.26 13.84 -17.95
C HIS A 83 -5.03 12.54 -18.19
N ASP A 84 -5.01 12.00 -19.41
CA ASP A 84 -5.70 10.74 -19.73
C ASP A 84 -5.10 9.56 -18.96
N ARG A 85 -3.78 9.55 -18.75
CA ARG A 85 -3.11 8.56 -17.89
C ARG A 85 -3.49 8.73 -16.42
N ALA A 86 -3.57 9.96 -15.91
CA ALA A 86 -4.06 10.23 -14.56
C ALA A 86 -5.51 9.75 -14.37
N ARG A 87 -6.36 9.97 -15.38
CA ARG A 87 -7.75 9.49 -15.39
C ARG A 87 -7.83 7.96 -15.37
N ALA A 88 -7.01 7.29 -16.17
CA ALA A 88 -6.94 5.82 -16.19
C ALA A 88 -6.41 5.26 -14.86
N PHE A 89 -5.39 5.89 -14.28
CA PHE A 89 -4.88 5.53 -12.96
C PHE A 89 -5.96 5.67 -11.88
N ARG A 90 -6.69 6.79 -11.85
CA ARG A 90 -7.80 7.02 -10.92
C ARG A 90 -8.90 5.96 -11.05
N ALA A 91 -9.26 5.56 -12.26
CA ALA A 91 -10.25 4.50 -12.48
C ALA A 91 -9.79 3.17 -11.85
N ARG A 92 -8.54 2.75 -12.09
CA ARG A 92 -7.96 1.52 -11.52
C ARG A 92 -7.84 1.57 -10.00
N ALA A 93 -7.45 2.73 -9.46
CA ALA A 93 -7.37 2.96 -8.02
C ALA A 93 -8.76 2.93 -7.34
N THR A 94 -9.81 3.34 -8.05
CA THR A 94 -11.19 3.28 -7.54
C THR A 94 -11.73 1.84 -7.53
N GLU A 95 -11.32 0.99 -8.48
CA GLU A 95 -11.66 -0.45 -8.47
C GLU A 95 -10.95 -1.22 -7.34
N HIS A 96 -9.78 -0.74 -6.90
CA HIS A 96 -9.01 -1.31 -5.79
C HIS A 96 -9.32 -0.66 -4.44
N SER A 97 -10.37 0.16 -4.33
CA SER A 97 -10.78 0.70 -3.03
C SER A 97 -11.26 -0.45 -2.15
N VAL A 98 -10.39 -0.89 -1.23
CA VAL A 98 -10.78 -1.59 -0.01
C VAL A 98 -12.01 -0.87 0.52
N SER A 99 -13.09 -1.62 0.69
CA SER A 99 -14.35 -1.16 1.27
C SER A 99 -14.07 -0.24 2.45
N THR A 100 -14.17 1.07 2.22
CA THR A 100 -14.27 2.02 3.32
C THR A 100 -15.64 1.73 3.92
N PRO A 101 -15.77 1.37 5.21
CA PRO A 101 -17.08 1.26 5.81
C PRO A 101 -17.71 2.65 5.65
N SER A 102 -18.83 2.69 4.94
CA SER A 102 -19.70 3.83 4.84
C SER A 102 -19.93 4.39 6.25
N SER A 103 -19.25 5.49 6.61
CA SER A 103 -19.69 6.35 7.69
C SER A 103 -20.46 7.52 7.07
N ALA A 104 -21.55 7.18 6.40
CA ALA A 104 -22.72 8.05 6.35
C ALA A 104 -23.30 8.17 7.78
N SER A 105 -22.57 8.81 8.69
CA SER A 105 -23.10 9.28 9.97
C SER A 105 -23.50 10.73 9.75
N ARG A 106 -24.72 10.92 9.25
CA ARG A 106 -25.44 12.19 9.39
C ARG A 106 -25.53 12.47 10.89
N PHE A 107 -24.66 13.34 11.40
CA PHE A 107 -24.88 13.94 12.71
C PHE A 107 -26.04 14.92 12.57
N ASP A 108 -27.22 14.43 12.95
CA ASP A 108 -28.42 15.23 13.17
C ASP A 108 -28.17 16.13 14.39
N LEU A 109 -27.65 17.32 14.15
CA LEU A 109 -27.50 18.37 15.17
C LEU A 109 -28.90 18.90 15.49
N LYS A 110 -29.55 18.24 16.45
CA LYS A 110 -30.79 18.72 17.07
C LYS A 110 -30.49 20.00 17.85
N VAL A 111 -30.76 21.15 17.22
CA VAL A 111 -30.77 22.45 17.89
C VAL A 111 -31.94 22.47 18.88
N VAL A 112 -31.63 22.42 20.17
CA VAL A 112 -32.60 22.63 21.24
C VAL A 112 -32.73 24.14 21.45
N LYS A 113 -33.98 24.61 21.40
CA LYS A 113 -34.39 26.01 21.47
C LYS A 113 -34.57 26.45 22.92
#